data_AF-A0A7V0XFB8-F1
#
_entry.id   AF-A0A7V0XFB8-F1
#
_cell.length_a   1.000
_cell.length_b   1.000
_cell.length_c   1.000
_cell.angle_alpha   90.00
_cell.angle_beta   90.00
_cell.angle_gamma   90.00
#
_symmetry.space_group_name_H-M   'P 1'
#
loop_
_entity.id
_entity.type
_entity.pdbx_description
1 polymer ?
#
loop_
_entity_poly.entity_id
_entity_poly.type
_entity_poly.pdbx_seq_one_letter_code
_entity_poly.pdbx_strand_id
1 'polypeptide(L)'
;MRFDADPIPLQAETLELLERLRTAGRPLPLYGQEPGTAQQAVRAIAELIYEGAAVSVVRRLQYRWFANELARVFCSRTGPALVFQLELVLRKWVAFGLEPDAVQFLLRAIVERFEAEVEPVPAPPGT
;
A
#
# COMPACT_ATOMS: atom_id res chain seq x y z
N MET A 1 20.45 -18.05 7.38
CA MET A 1 19.87 -17.50 6.14
C MET A 1 20.06 -15.99 6.20
N ARG A 2 21.07 -15.45 5.52
CA ARG A 2 21.27 -14.00 5.44
C ARG A 2 20.26 -13.46 4.43
N PHE A 3 19.43 -12.51 4.85
CA PHE A 3 18.62 -11.70 3.94
C PHE A 3 19.52 -10.60 3.35
N ASP A 4 20.54 -11.00 2.60
CA ASP A 4 21.28 -10.08 1.72
C ASP A 4 20.43 -9.95 0.43
N ALA A 5 19.24 -9.38 0.57
CA ALA A 5 18.38 -9.09 -0.57
C ALA A 5 18.83 -7.74 -1.14
N ASP A 6 19.32 -7.74 -2.38
CA ASP A 6 19.62 -6.51 -3.09
C ASP A 6 18.46 -5.52 -2.98
N PRO A 7 18.73 -4.21 -2.82
CA PRO A 7 17.67 -3.21 -2.79
C PRO A 7 16.86 -3.32 -4.08
N ILE A 8 15.55 -3.55 -3.95
CA ILE A 8 14.65 -3.51 -5.10
C ILE A 8 14.70 -2.11 -5.73
N PRO A 9 14.89 -1.99 -7.05
CA PRO A 9 14.79 -0.71 -7.71
C PRO A 9 13.35 -0.19 -7.57
N LEU A 10 13.19 0.90 -6.82
CA LEU A 10 11.91 1.56 -6.68
C LEU A 10 11.71 2.53 -7.83
N GLN A 11 10.52 2.50 -8.42
CA GLN A 11 10.07 3.47 -9.41
C GLN A 11 10.01 4.87 -8.78
N ALA A 12 10.25 5.90 -9.58
CA ALA A 12 10.29 7.29 -9.11
C ALA A 12 8.99 7.69 -8.39
N GLU A 13 7.85 7.27 -8.92
CA GLU A 13 6.53 7.54 -8.37
C GLU A 13 6.33 6.86 -7.01
N THR A 14 6.93 5.68 -6.81
CA THR A 14 6.93 5.00 -5.50
C THR A 14 7.78 5.74 -4.50
N LEU A 15 8.98 6.20 -4.91
CA LEU A 15 9.86 6.97 -4.04
C LEU A 15 9.21 8.27 -3.59
N GLU A 16 8.56 8.99 -4.51
CA GLU A 16 7.80 10.20 -4.20
C GLU A 16 6.66 9.91 -3.22
N LEU A 17 5.89 8.84 -3.44
CA LEU A 17 4.84 8.43 -2.51
C LEU A 17 5.40 8.15 -1.10
N LEU A 18 6.49 7.40 -1.00
CA LEU A 18 7.10 7.05 0.28
C LEU A 18 7.62 8.29 1.00
N GLU A 19 8.22 9.26 0.29
CA GLU A 19 8.65 10.52 0.87
C GLU A 19 7.46 11.37 1.37
N ARG A 20 6.35 11.40 0.61
CA ARG A 20 5.12 12.04 1.08
C ARG A 20 4.61 11.39 2.36
N LEU A 21 4.49 10.05 2.39
CA LEU A 21 4.03 9.33 3.59
C LEU A 21 4.97 9.52 4.80
N ARG A 22 6.27 9.69 4.54
CA ARG A 22 7.29 9.97 5.58
C ARG A 22 7.04 11.30 6.27
N THR A 23 6.62 12.31 5.51
CA THR A 23 6.58 13.73 5.91
C THR A 23 5.18 14.30 6.15
N ALA A 24 4.12 13.65 5.65
CA ALA A 24 2.75 14.17 5.66
C ALA A 24 2.19 14.44 7.07
N GLY A 25 2.77 13.86 8.12
CA GLY A 25 2.37 14.08 9.53
C GLY A 25 0.97 13.55 9.89
N ARG A 26 0.16 13.16 8.90
CA ARG A 26 -1.18 12.60 9.08
C ARG A 26 -1.20 11.09 8.78
N PRO A 27 -1.89 10.29 9.60
CA PRO A 27 -2.14 8.89 9.29
C PRO A 27 -3.01 8.73 8.04
N LEU A 28 -2.88 7.58 7.37
CA LEU A 28 -3.89 7.13 6.41
C LEU A 28 -5.23 6.85 7.14
N PRO A 29 -6.39 6.95 6.47
CA PRO A 29 -7.70 6.66 7.05
C PRO A 29 -7.84 5.27 7.71
N LEU A 30 -6.97 4.34 7.31
CA LEU A 30 -6.92 2.98 7.83
C LEU A 30 -6.25 2.86 9.21
N TYR A 31 -5.49 3.87 9.64
CA TYR A 31 -4.77 3.82 10.90
C TYR A 31 -5.74 3.70 12.09
N GLY A 32 -5.50 2.73 12.97
CA GLY A 32 -6.36 2.46 14.12
C GLY A 32 -7.69 1.76 13.80
N GLN A 33 -7.99 1.48 12.54
CA GLN A 33 -9.16 0.69 12.15
C GLN A 33 -9.02 -0.77 12.60
N GLU A 34 -10.16 -1.45 12.73
CA GLU A 34 -10.19 -2.89 13.00
C GLU A 34 -9.53 -3.65 11.82
N PRO A 35 -8.69 -4.67 12.09
CA PRO A 35 -7.97 -5.41 11.05
C PRO A 35 -8.83 -5.96 9.91
N GLY A 36 -10.03 -6.48 10.20
CA GLY A 36 -10.97 -6.96 9.21
C GLY A 36 -11.48 -5.85 8.29
N THR A 37 -11.88 -4.71 8.85
CA THR A 37 -12.32 -3.53 8.07
C THR A 37 -11.24 -3.04 7.10
N ALA A 38 -10.00 -2.89 7.59
CA ALA A 38 -8.93 -2.40 6.74
C ALA A 38 -8.50 -3.42 5.67
N GLN A 39 -8.50 -4.71 5.99
CA GLN A 39 -8.27 -5.75 4.99
C GLN A 39 -9.33 -5.72 3.91
N GLN A 40 -10.61 -5.57 4.27
CA GLN A 40 -11.69 -5.48 3.30
C GLN A 40 -11.53 -4.27 2.37
N ALA A 41 -11.23 -3.09 2.93
CA ALA A 41 -11.04 -1.86 2.17
C ALA A 41 -9.86 -1.97 1.18
N VAL A 42 -8.70 -2.43 1.66
CA VAL A 42 -7.51 -2.61 0.81
C VAL A 42 -7.75 -3.68 -0.25
N ARG A 43 -8.40 -4.80 0.11
CA ARG A 43 -8.70 -5.88 -0.82
C ARG A 43 -9.65 -5.45 -1.92
N ALA A 44 -10.68 -4.67 -1.61
CA ALA A 44 -11.62 -4.17 -2.62
C ALA A 44 -10.89 -3.35 -3.70
N ILE A 45 -9.94 -2.50 -3.31
CA ILE A 45 -9.13 -1.72 -4.25
C ILE A 45 -8.21 -2.65 -5.06
N ALA A 46 -7.57 -3.60 -4.39
CA ALA A 46 -6.66 -4.52 -5.04
C ALA A 46 -7.38 -5.41 -6.07
N GLU A 47 -8.57 -5.94 -5.75
CA GLU A 47 -9.38 -6.78 -6.63
C GLU A 47 -9.73 -6.06 -7.93
N LEU A 48 -10.14 -4.79 -7.87
CA LEU A 48 -10.41 -3.97 -9.06
C LEU A 48 -9.20 -3.88 -10.00
N ILE A 49 -7.98 -3.96 -9.47
CA ILE A 49 -6.74 -3.83 -10.23
C ILE A 49 -6.37 -5.14 -10.95
N TYR A 50 -6.57 -6.30 -10.34
CA TYR A 50 -6.16 -7.58 -10.94
C TYR A 50 -7.30 -8.43 -11.52
N GLU A 51 -8.57 -8.08 -11.29
CA GLU A 51 -9.71 -8.73 -11.99
C GLU A 51 -9.68 -8.49 -13.50
N GLY A 52 -9.14 -7.36 -13.96
CA GLY A 52 -8.92 -7.06 -15.37
C GLY A 52 -7.66 -7.70 -15.98
N ALA A 53 -6.80 -8.30 -15.16
CA ALA A 53 -5.53 -8.87 -15.62
C ALA A 53 -5.66 -10.39 -15.80
N ALA A 54 -5.09 -10.94 -16.89
CA ALA A 54 -5.08 -12.38 -17.17
C ALA A 54 -4.09 -13.15 -16.26
N VAL A 55 -4.24 -13.01 -14.94
CA VAL A 55 -3.33 -13.59 -13.94
C VAL A 55 -3.84 -14.97 -13.48
N SER A 56 -2.90 -15.90 -13.29
CA SER A 56 -3.21 -17.22 -12.74
C SER A 56 -3.84 -17.12 -11.34
N VAL A 57 -4.62 -18.14 -10.95
CA VAL A 57 -5.25 -18.21 -9.61
C VAL A 57 -4.22 -18.11 -8.49
N VAL A 58 -3.06 -18.77 -8.66
CA VAL A 58 -1.96 -18.74 -7.69
C VAL A 58 -1.40 -17.34 -7.53
N ARG A 59 -1.15 -16.62 -8.64
CA ARG A 59 -0.67 -15.23 -8.55
C ARG A 59 -1.70 -14.30 -7.92
N ARG A 60 -2.99 -14.47 -8.23
CA ARG A 60 -4.08 -13.72 -7.56
C ARG A 60 -4.06 -13.94 -6.06
N LEU A 61 -3.85 -15.17 -5.60
CA LEU A 61 -3.74 -15.48 -4.18
C LEU A 61 -2.54 -14.78 -3.52
N GLN A 62 -1.38 -14.74 -4.20
CA GLN A 62 -0.20 -14.02 -3.71
C GLN A 62 -0.43 -12.51 -3.61
N TYR A 63 -1.04 -11.89 -4.62
CA TYR A 63 -1.41 -10.47 -4.57
C TYR A 63 -2.42 -10.16 -3.46
N ARG A 64 -3.37 -11.06 -3.20
CA ARG A 64 -4.29 -10.93 -2.06
C ARG A 64 -3.56 -10.95 -0.72
N TRP A 65 -2.57 -11.83 -0.56
CA TRP A 65 -1.76 -11.87 0.67
C TRP A 65 -0.89 -10.62 0.83
N PHE A 66 -0.31 -10.13 -0.26
CA PHE A 66 0.38 -8.84 -0.27
C PHE A 66 -0.55 -7.70 0.18
N ALA A 67 -1.75 -7.61 -0.39
CA ALA A 67 -2.76 -6.60 -0.02
C ALA A 67 -3.15 -6.69 1.47
N ASN A 68 -3.31 -7.89 2.02
CA ASN A 68 -3.58 -8.09 3.45
C ASN A 68 -2.42 -7.60 4.34
N GLU A 69 -1.18 -7.80 3.89
CA GLU A 69 -0.02 -7.32 4.63
C GLU A 69 0.08 -5.79 4.61
N LEU A 70 -0.22 -5.16 3.47
CA LEU A 70 -0.35 -3.71 3.38
C LEU A 70 -1.40 -3.18 4.35
N ALA A 71 -2.60 -3.79 4.40
CA ALA A 71 -3.65 -3.39 5.32
C ALA A 71 -3.18 -3.39 6.78
N ARG A 72 -2.49 -4.45 7.22
CA ARG A 72 -1.92 -4.53 8.58
C ARG A 72 -0.92 -3.41 8.87
N VAL A 73 -0.07 -3.10 7.90
CA VAL A 73 0.93 -2.04 8.03
C VAL A 73 0.24 -0.68 8.13
N PHE A 74 -0.73 -0.39 7.26
CA PHE A 74 -1.49 0.86 7.29
C PHE A 74 -2.28 1.05 8.60
N CYS A 75 -2.81 -0.02 9.20
CA CYS A 75 -3.53 0.07 10.47
C CYS A 75 -2.66 0.42 11.67
N SER A 76 -1.37 0.08 11.63
CA SER A 76 -0.53 0.06 12.84
C SER A 76 0.66 1.00 12.80
N ARG A 77 0.95 1.63 11.65
CA ARG A 77 2.14 2.46 11.45
C ARG A 77 1.81 3.76 10.72
N THR A 78 2.61 4.79 11.02
CA THR A 78 2.57 6.10 10.34
C THR A 78 3.98 6.64 10.13
N GLY A 79 4.12 7.67 9.29
CA GLY A 79 5.37 8.42 9.12
C GLY A 79 6.58 7.54 8.74
N PRO A 80 7.76 7.79 9.31
CA PRO A 80 8.97 7.02 9.00
C PRO A 80 8.84 5.50 9.25
N ALA A 81 8.11 5.11 10.30
CA ALA A 81 7.91 3.69 10.64
C ALA A 81 7.02 2.98 9.62
N LEU A 82 6.01 3.67 9.08
CA LEU A 82 5.19 3.17 7.98
C LEU A 82 6.05 2.92 6.75
N VAL A 83 6.82 3.92 6.34
CA VAL A 83 7.64 3.84 5.12
C VAL A 83 8.66 2.71 5.20
N PHE A 84 9.37 2.59 6.32
CA PHE A 84 10.29 1.48 6.54
C PHE A 84 9.61 0.11 6.41
N GLN A 85 8.39 -0.04 6.95
CA GLN A 85 7.65 -1.30 6.82
C GLN A 85 7.16 -1.54 5.40
N LEU A 86 6.75 -0.51 4.66
CA LEU A 86 6.35 -0.65 3.26
C LEU A 86 7.51 -1.11 2.38
N GLU A 87 8.71 -0.54 2.57
CA GLU A 87 9.92 -0.99 1.87
C GLU A 87 10.23 -2.46 2.15
N LEU A 88 10.09 -2.92 3.40
CA LEU A 88 10.27 -4.33 3.76
C LEU A 88 9.22 -5.24 3.11
N VAL A 89 7.96 -4.82 3.10
CA VAL A 89 6.87 -5.57 2.47
C VAL A 89 7.13 -5.70 0.97
N LEU A 90 7.49 -4.63 0.28
CA LEU A 90 7.83 -4.69 -1.14
C LEU A 90 8.99 -5.66 -1.40
N ARG A 91 10.09 -5.56 -0.65
CA ARG A 91 11.24 -6.48 -0.79
C ARG A 91 10.85 -7.93 -0.57
N LYS A 92 10.09 -8.22 0.48
CA LYS A 92 9.61 -9.55 0.83
C LYS A 92 8.82 -10.18 -0.32
N TRP A 93 7.87 -9.45 -0.87
CA TRP A 93 6.96 -10.00 -1.88
C TRP A 93 7.60 -10.11 -3.26
N VAL A 94 8.54 -9.22 -3.60
CA VAL A 94 9.41 -9.39 -4.78
C VAL A 94 10.27 -10.64 -4.62
N ALA A 95 10.87 -10.87 -3.44
CA ALA A 95 11.65 -12.08 -3.17
C ALA A 95 10.80 -13.37 -3.23
N PHE A 96 9.48 -13.26 -3.00
CA PHE A 96 8.52 -14.35 -3.20
C PHE A 96 7.98 -14.48 -4.64
N GLY A 97 8.53 -13.71 -5.59
CA GLY A 97 8.25 -13.84 -7.01
C GLY A 97 7.07 -13.02 -7.53
N LEU A 98 6.59 -12.03 -6.77
CA LEU A 98 5.72 -11.00 -7.34
C LEU A 98 6.52 -10.02 -8.19
N GLU A 99 5.93 -9.56 -9.29
CA GLU A 99 6.59 -8.62 -10.19
C GLU A 99 6.82 -7.27 -9.49
N PRO A 100 8.06 -6.73 -9.48
CA PRO A 100 8.39 -5.48 -8.80
C PRO A 100 7.48 -4.32 -9.19
N ASP A 101 7.19 -4.18 -10.50
CA ASP A 101 6.37 -3.09 -11.01
C ASP A 101 4.92 -3.21 -10.54
N ALA A 102 4.40 -4.43 -10.47
CA ALA A 102 3.01 -4.67 -10.09
C ALA A 102 2.76 -4.41 -8.60
N VAL A 103 3.67 -4.83 -7.71
CA VAL A 103 3.52 -4.58 -6.27
C VAL A 103 3.70 -3.10 -5.92
N GLN A 104 4.58 -2.41 -6.64
CA GLN A 104 4.77 -0.97 -6.50
C GLN A 104 3.54 -0.20 -7.01
N PHE A 105 3.03 -0.56 -8.20
CA PHE A 105 1.79 0.01 -8.73
C PHE A 105 0.62 -0.19 -7.76
N LEU A 106 0.44 -1.40 -7.25
CA LEU A 106 -0.65 -1.72 -6.34
C LEU A 106 -0.55 -0.93 -5.04
N LEU A 107 0.64 -0.79 -4.46
CA LEU A 107 0.86 0.07 -3.30
C LEU A 107 0.41 1.51 -3.59
N ARG A 108 0.85 2.09 -4.71
CA ARG A 108 0.49 3.47 -5.08
C ARG A 108 -1.01 3.64 -5.25
N ALA A 109 -1.64 2.77 -6.04
CA ALA A 109 -3.06 2.83 -6.31
C ALA A 109 -3.91 2.72 -5.02
N ILE A 110 -3.51 1.87 -4.08
CA ILE A 110 -4.18 1.76 -2.77
C ILE A 110 -4.05 3.07 -1.98
N VAL A 111 -2.84 3.62 -1.86
CA VAL A 111 -2.63 4.83 -1.06
C VAL A 111 -3.33 6.03 -1.70
N GLU A 112 -3.17 6.24 -3.00
CA GLU A 112 -3.83 7.32 -3.74
C GLU A 112 -5.35 7.28 -3.58
N ARG A 113 -5.94 6.08 -3.62
CA ARG A 113 -7.39 5.91 -3.41
C ARG A 113 -7.84 6.34 -2.02
N PHE A 114 -7.06 6.01 -0.98
CA PHE A 114 -7.38 6.44 0.38
C PHE A 114 -7.09 7.92 0.63
N GLU A 115 -6.09 8.50 -0.02
CA GLU A 115 -5.83 9.93 0.07
C GLU A 115 -6.94 10.75 -0.62
N ALA A 116 -7.49 10.25 -1.73
CA ALA A 116 -8.62 10.89 -2.43
C ALA A 116 -9.92 10.88 -1.62
N GLU A 117 -10.13 9.88 -0.76
CA GLU A 117 -11.30 9.84 0.14
C GLU A 117 -11.22 10.83 1.31
N VAL A 118 -10.08 11.52 1.49
CA VAL A 118 -9.82 12.49 2.58
C VAL A 118 -9.94 13.94 2.10
N GLU A 119 -10.47 14.18 0.89
CA GLU A 119 -10.59 15.54 0.34
C GLU A 119 -11.44 16.45 1.28
N PRO A 120 -10.97 17.67 1.60
CA PRO A 120 -11.57 18.48 2.66
C PRO A 120 -12.97 18.95 2.28
N VAL A 121 -13.91 18.88 3.23
CA VAL A 121 -15.16 19.62 3.18
C VAL A 121 -14.81 21.10 2.96
N PRO A 122 -15.29 21.78 1.90
CA PRO A 122 -15.06 23.20 1.74
C PRO A 122 -15.60 23.91 2.99
N ALA A 123 -14.77 24.77 3.60
CA ALA A 123 -15.20 25.55 4.75
C ALA A 123 -16.53 26.24 4.42
N PRO A 124 -17.52 26.24 5.33
CA PRO A 124 -18.77 26.94 5.07
C PRO A 124 -18.45 28.40 4.74
N PRO A 125 -19.11 29.01 3.74
CA PRO A 125 -18.91 30.42 3.45
C PRO A 125 -19.14 31.19 4.74
N GLY A 126 -18.14 32.02 5.10
CA GLY A 126 -18.09 32.75 6.36
C GLY A 126 -19.42 33.41 6.71
N THR A 127 -19.77 33.32 7.99
CA THR A 127 -20.91 34.00 8.60
C THR A 127 -20.58 35.46 8.86
#